data_AF-A0A6S7J386-F1
#
_entry.id   AF-A0A6S7J386-F1
#
_cell.length_a   1.000
_cell.length_b   1.000
_cell.length_c   1.000
_cell.angle_alpha   90.00
_cell.angle_beta   90.00
_cell.angle_gamma   90.00
#
_symmetry.space_group_name_H-M   'P 1'
#
loop_
_entity.id
_entity.type
_entity.pdbx_description
1 polymer ?
#
loop_
_entity_poly.entity_id
_entity_poly.type
_entity_poly.pdbx_seq_one_letter_code
_entity_poly.pdbx_strand_id
1 'polypeptide(L)'
;MNVPHASHMGGVWERQIRTVRSVISALMTELGDQLDDETLRTLFTEAENIVNSRPLTADVSDPDSPEPITPMQLLTLKSKVVLPPPGQFSRPDVYS
;
A
#
# COMPACT_ATOMS: atom_id res chain seq x y z
N MET A 1 23.03 -3.86 -13.53
CA MET A 1 23.54 -3.17 -14.74
C MET A 1 22.42 -3.21 -15.78
N ASN A 2 21.86 -2.05 -16.16
CA ASN A 2 20.82 -1.99 -17.20
C ASN A 2 21.52 -1.98 -18.57
N VAL A 3 21.31 -3.01 -19.37
CA VAL A 3 21.93 -3.15 -20.70
C VAL A 3 21.09 -2.34 -21.70
N PRO A 4 21.68 -1.50 -22.58
CA PRO A 4 20.93 -0.53 -23.38
C PRO A 4 19.85 -1.09 -24.32
N HIS A 5 19.81 -2.42 -24.52
CA HIS A 5 18.86 -3.12 -25.40
C HIS A 5 18.01 -4.18 -24.68
N ALA A 6 18.10 -4.28 -23.35
CA ALA A 6 17.37 -5.27 -22.57
C ALA A 6 16.28 -4.61 -21.72
N SER A 7 15.30 -3.96 -22.37
CA SER A 7 14.17 -3.31 -21.68
C SER A 7 13.42 -4.25 -20.71
N HIS A 8 13.46 -5.56 -20.99
CA HIS A 8 12.90 -6.60 -20.12
C HIS A 8 13.61 -6.73 -18.76
N MET A 9 14.91 -6.39 -18.66
CA MET A 9 15.66 -6.50 -17.39
C MET A 9 15.28 -5.41 -16.38
N GLY A 10 14.81 -4.25 -16.85
CA GLY A 10 14.34 -3.14 -16.00
C GLY A 10 12.81 -2.99 -15.94
N GLY A 11 12.07 -3.59 -16.88
CA GLY A 11 10.66 -3.27 -17.10
C GLY A 11 9.73 -3.52 -15.90
N VAL A 12 9.99 -4.55 -15.09
CA VAL A 12 9.20 -4.81 -13.87
C VAL A 12 9.37 -3.69 -12.85
N TRP A 13 10.62 -3.23 -12.64
CA TRP A 13 10.92 -2.12 -11.74
C TRP A 13 10.34 -0.81 -12.26
N GLU A 14 10.47 -0.53 -13.55
CA GLU A 14 9.89 0.67 -14.18
C GLU A 14 8.36 0.70 -14.08
N ARG A 15 7.70 -0.46 -14.23
CA ARG A 15 6.26 -0.60 -14.02
C ARG A 15 5.86 -0.31 -12.57
N GLN A 16 6.67 -0.75 -11.60
CA GLN A 16 6.42 -0.44 -10.19
C GLN A 16 6.66 1.02 -9.86
N ILE A 17 7.72 1.65 -10.39
CA ILE A 17 7.91 3.11 -10.26
C ILE A 17 6.70 3.87 -10.78
N ARG A 18 6.18 3.49 -11.96
CA ARG A 18 4.99 4.11 -12.55
C ARG A 18 3.76 3.95 -11.64
N THR A 19 3.58 2.77 -11.07
CA THR A 19 2.50 2.48 -10.13
C THR A 19 2.57 3.38 -8.90
N VAL A 20 3.74 3.44 -8.24
CA VAL A 20 3.95 4.26 -7.05
C VAL A 20 3.71 5.75 -7.34
N ARG A 21 4.24 6.25 -8.47
CA ARG A 21 4.01 7.64 -8.89
C ARG A 21 2.52 7.93 -9.11
N SER A 22 1.78 7.01 -9.71
CA SER A 22 0.33 7.18 -9.91
C SER A 22 -0.43 7.30 -8.59
N VAL A 23 -0.06 6.51 -7.58
CA VAL A 23 -0.67 6.57 -6.25
C VAL A 23 -0.33 7.89 -5.56
N ILE A 24 0.94 8.29 -5.56
CA ILE A 24 1.38 9.57 -4.99
C ILE A 24 0.66 10.75 -5.65
N SER A 25 0.55 10.77 -6.98
CA SER A 25 -0.16 11.84 -7.69
C SER A 25 -1.64 11.92 -7.31
N ALA A 26 -2.30 10.77 -7.10
CA ALA A 26 -3.67 10.74 -6.62
C ALA A 26 -3.78 11.32 -5.20
N LEU A 27 -2.93 10.89 -4.27
CA LEU A 27 -2.91 11.39 -2.89
C LEU A 27 -2.59 12.89 -2.83
N MET A 28 -1.64 13.38 -3.63
CA MET A 28 -1.30 14.81 -3.71
C MET A 28 -2.46 15.65 -4.26
N THR A 29 -3.33 15.09 -5.10
CA THR A 29 -4.52 15.80 -5.58
C THR A 29 -5.49 16.10 -4.43
N GLU A 30 -5.53 15.25 -3.40
CA GLU A 30 -6.37 15.42 -2.21
C GLU A 30 -5.71 16.28 -1.13
N LEU A 31 -4.40 16.11 -0.92
CA LEU A 31 -3.64 16.77 0.16
C LEU A 31 -3.11 18.18 -0.21
N GLY A 32 -2.94 18.47 -1.50
CA GLY A 32 -2.35 19.71 -2.00
C GLY A 32 -0.82 19.68 -2.13
N ASP A 33 -0.25 20.83 -2.54
CA ASP A 33 1.16 20.92 -2.99
C ASP A 33 2.17 21.25 -1.88
N GLN A 34 1.72 21.54 -0.66
CA GLN A 34 2.62 21.88 0.47
C GLN A 34 2.49 20.86 1.59
N LEU A 35 3.53 20.05 1.75
CA LEU A 35 3.66 19.04 2.80
C LEU A 35 4.80 19.44 3.73
N ASP A 36 4.57 19.32 5.03
CA ASP A 36 5.62 19.30 6.04
C ASP A 36 6.23 17.88 6.17
N ASP A 37 7.22 17.71 7.04
CA ASP A 37 7.91 16.42 7.21
C ASP A 37 6.95 15.31 7.66
N GLU A 38 6.01 15.63 8.56
CA GLU A 38 5.07 14.66 9.11
C GLU A 38 4.05 14.19 8.06
N THR A 39 3.46 15.14 7.33
CA THR A 39 2.50 14.84 6.26
C THR A 39 3.17 14.16 5.07
N LEU A 40 4.43 14.49 4.75
CA LEU A 40 5.20 13.79 3.71
C LEU A 40 5.45 12.33 4.08
N ARG A 41 5.87 12.05 5.33
CA ARG A 41 6.08 10.68 5.82
C ARG A 41 4.79 9.89 5.84
N THR A 42 3.70 10.52 6.21
CA THR A 42 2.35 9.93 6.19
C THR A 42 1.94 9.59 4.77
N LEU A 43 2.09 10.51 3.82
CA LEU A 43 1.79 10.29 2.40
C LEU A 43 2.56 9.09 1.83
N PHE A 44 3.86 8.97 2.14
CA PHE A 44 4.63 7.82 1.67
C PHE A 44 4.19 6.51 2.32
N THR A 45 3.81 6.54 3.60
CA THR A 45 3.28 5.37 4.31
C THR A 45 1.95 4.91 3.69
N GLU A 46 1.08 5.85 3.34
CA GLU A 46 -0.18 5.55 2.65
C GLU A 46 0.06 5.00 1.24
N ALA A 47 0.96 5.62 0.48
CA ALA A 47 1.31 5.14 -0.85
C ALA A 47 1.89 3.72 -0.81
N GLU A 48 2.77 3.43 0.15
CA GLU A 48 3.29 2.09 0.41
C GLU A 48 2.15 1.11 0.72
N ASN A 49 1.27 1.47 1.65
CA ASN A 49 0.16 0.61 2.05
C ASN A 49 -0.78 0.29 0.87
N ILE A 50 -1.11 1.28 0.04
CA ILE A 50 -1.95 1.09 -1.16
C ILE A 50 -1.29 0.12 -2.14
N VAL A 51 0.00 0.32 -2.44
CA VAL A 51 0.71 -0.54 -3.41
C VAL A 51 0.87 -1.96 -2.87
N ASN A 52 1.18 -2.12 -1.58
CA ASN A 52 1.46 -3.42 -0.97
C ASN A 52 0.19 -4.20 -0.58
N SER A 53 -0.95 -3.53 -0.39
CA SER A 53 -2.23 -4.18 -0.12
C SER A 53 -2.99 -4.58 -1.38
N ARG A 54 -2.52 -4.18 -2.57
CA ARG A 54 -3.19 -4.52 -3.83
C ARG A 54 -3.04 -6.02 -4.14
N PRO A 55 -4.14 -6.74 -4.44
CA PRO A 55 -4.11 -8.12 -4.90
C PRO A 55 -3.17 -8.36 -6.10
N LEU A 56 -2.36 -9.43 -6.03
CA LEU A 56 -1.56 -9.92 -7.17
C LEU A 56 -2.40 -10.78 -8.13
N THR A 57 -3.45 -11.43 -7.61
CA THR A 57 -4.36 -12.27 -8.38
C THR A 57 -5.69 -11.54 -8.57
N ALA A 58 -6.18 -11.53 -9.81
CA ALA A 58 -7.33 -10.71 -10.22
C ALA A 58 -8.69 -11.39 -10.03
N ASP A 59 -8.74 -12.70 -9.75
CA ASP A 59 -9.99 -13.45 -9.83
C ASP A 59 -10.72 -13.52 -8.48
N VAL A 60 -11.43 -12.44 -8.18
CA VAL A 60 -12.35 -12.32 -7.04
C VAL A 60 -13.80 -12.60 -7.50
N SER A 61 -13.99 -13.12 -8.71
CA SER A 61 -15.32 -13.29 -9.31
C SER A 61 -16.07 -14.53 -8.80
N ASP A 62 -15.32 -15.53 -8.32
CA ASP A 62 -15.86 -16.72 -7.69
C ASP A 62 -15.87 -16.56 -6.15
N PRO A 63 -17.04 -16.62 -5.48
CA PRO A 63 -17.13 -16.55 -4.02
C PRO A 63 -16.44 -17.72 -3.29
N ASP A 64 -16.16 -18.83 -3.98
CA ASP A 64 -15.42 -19.96 -3.44
C ASP A 64 -13.91 -19.86 -3.69
N SER A 65 -13.43 -18.80 -4.36
CA SER A 65 -12.01 -18.62 -4.63
C SER A 65 -11.21 -18.31 -3.36
N PRO A 66 -9.94 -18.77 -3.27
CA PRO A 66 -9.09 -18.42 -2.15
C PRO A 66 -8.82 -16.90 -2.12
N GLU A 67 -8.69 -16.35 -0.91
CA GLU A 67 -8.35 -14.94 -0.71
C GLU A 67 -7.12 -14.56 -1.55
N PRO A 68 -7.20 -13.49 -2.36
CA PRO A 68 -6.14 -13.16 -3.29
C PRO A 68 -4.89 -12.68 -2.56
N ILE A 69 -3.73 -13.21 -2.97
CA ILE A 69 -2.46 -12.91 -2.30
C ILE A 69 -1.99 -11.48 -2.61
N THR A 70 -1.53 -10.75 -1.60
CA THR A 70 -0.98 -9.38 -1.74
C THR A 70 0.55 -9.36 -1.58
N PRO A 71 1.25 -8.35 -2.13
CA PRO A 71 2.68 -8.17 -1.87
C PRO A 71 3.02 -8.09 -0.39
N MET A 72 2.16 -7.45 0.42
CA MET A 72 2.37 -7.36 1.86
C MET A 72 2.43 -8.73 2.55
N GLN A 73 1.59 -9.68 2.12
CA GLN A 73 1.62 -11.04 2.66
C GLN A 73 2.92 -11.75 2.30
N LEU A 74 3.49 -11.49 1.11
CA LEU A 74 4.81 -12.03 0.72
C LEU A 74 5.96 -11.38 1.50
N LEU A 75 5.91 -10.05 1.71
CA LEU A 75 6.97 -9.30 2.41
C LEU A 75 7.00 -9.59 3.91
N THR A 76 5.83 -9.70 4.54
CA THR A 76 5.71 -9.88 6.00
C THR A 76 5.55 -11.34 6.41
N LEU A 77 5.24 -12.23 5.46
CA LEU A 77 4.86 -13.62 5.69
C LEU A 77 3.65 -13.78 6.63
N LYS A 78 2.86 -12.72 6.80
CA LYS A 78 1.63 -12.71 7.60
C LYS A 78 0.44 -12.76 6.66
N SER A 79 -0.50 -13.66 6.91
CA SER A 79 -1.73 -13.78 6.12
C SER A 79 -2.78 -12.73 6.51
N LYS A 80 -2.71 -12.15 7.72
CA LYS A 80 -3.69 -11.20 8.24
C LYS A 80 -3.02 -10.03 8.96
N VAL A 81 -3.63 -8.86 8.84
CA VAL A 81 -3.31 -7.70 9.68
C VAL A 81 -3.77 -8.01 11.10
N VAL A 82 -2.83 -8.12 12.03
CA VAL A 82 -3.15 -8.25 13.46
C VAL A 82 -3.51 -6.86 13.96
N LEU A 83 -4.80 -6.61 14.09
CA LEU A 83 -5.27 -5.38 14.73
C LEU A 83 -4.84 -5.37 16.20
N PRO A 84 -4.49 -4.21 16.77
CA PRO A 84 -4.29 -4.11 18.21
C PRO A 84 -5.55 -4.59 18.93
N PRO A 85 -5.42 -5.20 20.13
CA PRO A 85 -6.58 -5.58 20.91
C PRO A 85 -7.49 -4.36 21.12
N PRO A 86 -8.82 -4.53 21.09
CA PRO A 86 -9.73 -3.42 21.32
C PRO A 86 -9.38 -2.74 22.64
N GLY A 87 -9.14 -1.44 22.61
CA GLY A 87 -8.90 -0.66 23.82
C GLY A 87 -10.09 -0.81 24.77
N GLN A 88 -9.84 -1.14 26.03
CA GLN A 88 -10.86 -1.06 27.07
C GLN A 88 -11.04 0.41 27.45
N PHE A 89 -11.82 1.14 26.66
CA PHE A 89 -12.17 2.51 26.99
C PHE A 89 -13.24 2.49 28.08
N SER A 90 -12.90 2.97 29.27
CA SER A 90 -13.84 3.11 30.37
C SER A 90 -14.63 4.42 30.22
N ARG A 91 -15.82 4.52 30.85
CA ARG A 91 -16.66 5.74 30.79
C ARG A 91 -15.92 7.06 31.06
N PRO A 92 -14.95 7.17 32.00
CA PRO A 92 -14.21 8.41 32.19
C PRO A 92 -13.23 8.74 31.05
N ASP A 93 -12.90 7.79 30.17
CA ASP A 93 -12.00 8.00 29.02
C ASP A 93 -12.74 8.60 27.81
N VAL A 94 -14.08 8.65 27.86
CA VAL A 94 -14.90 9.31 26.86
C VAL A 94 -15.02 10.77 27.27
N TYR A 95 -14.19 11.64 26.66
CA TYR A 95 -14.19 13.08 26.88
C TYR A 95 -15.63 13.63 26.90
N SER A 96 -16.02 14.25 28.02
CA SER A 96 -17.26 15.03 28.17
C SER A 96 -17.09 16.45 27.64
#